data_AF-A0A970ZKP7-F1
#
_entry.id   AF-A0A970ZKP7-F1
#
_cell.length_a   1.000
_cell.length_b   1.000
_cell.length_c   1.000
_cell.angle_alpha   90.00
_cell.angle_beta   90.00
_cell.angle_gamma   90.00
#
_symmetry.space_group_name_H-M   'P 1'
#
loop_
_entity.id
_entity.type
_entity.pdbx_description
1 polymer ?
#
loop_
_entity_poly.entity_id
_entity_poly.type
_entity_poly.pdbx_seq_one_letter_code
_entity_poly.pdbx_strand_id
1 'polypeptide(L)'
;MKTCSLFDRYRDRELDDAARIRFERHLEECEDCRLRMSLLNNIVRIIRTEEIRPRDMSAEIAHRVFQQGKSWDVLIISLLRPGPAIAALAMFVAIFSTLWMITDSRQSNTVRYEYERLIEEADSISLSRVAEVGSDAELVIWLEGVSQ
;
A
#
# COMPACT_ATOMS: atom_id res chain seq x y z
N MET A 1 -6.19 18.56 57.06
CA MET A 1 -5.83 17.53 56.06
C MET A 1 -4.83 16.59 56.73
N LYS A 2 -4.99 15.27 56.64
CA LYS A 2 -4.05 14.33 57.29
C LYS A 2 -2.68 14.50 56.63
N THR A 3 -1.70 15.08 57.34
CA THR A 3 -0.36 15.38 56.81
C THR A 3 0.31 14.15 56.17
N CYS A 4 -0.08 12.95 56.57
CA CYS A 4 0.29 11.67 55.96
C CYS A 4 0.00 11.57 54.44
N SER A 5 -1.01 12.28 53.91
CA SER A 5 -1.34 12.24 52.48
C SER A 5 -0.32 12.94 51.59
N LEU A 6 0.65 13.66 52.19
CA LEU A 6 1.73 14.32 51.47
C LEU A 6 2.93 13.38 51.21
N PHE A 7 2.88 12.14 51.70
CA PHE A 7 4.00 11.20 51.65
C PHE A 7 4.52 10.93 50.24
N ASP A 8 3.63 10.62 49.30
CA ASP A 8 4.03 10.29 47.92
C ASP A 8 4.66 11.51 47.23
N ARG A 9 4.03 12.68 47.36
CA ARG A 9 4.55 13.94 46.83
C ARG A 9 5.88 14.35 47.46
N TYR A 10 6.08 14.08 48.75
CA TYR A 10 7.37 14.32 49.42
C TYR A 10 8.47 13.44 48.82
N ARG A 11 8.19 12.15 48.60
CA ARG A 11 9.12 11.19 47.99
C ARG A 11 9.52 11.61 46.57
N ASP A 12 8.54 12.05 45.79
CA ASP A 12 8.72 12.43 44.40
C ASP A 12 9.26 13.87 44.25
N ARG A 13 9.55 14.55 45.37
CA ARG A 13 10.07 15.93 45.45
C ARG A 13 9.14 16.99 44.84
N GLU A 14 7.84 16.77 44.93
CA GLU A 14 6.79 17.63 44.38
C GLU A 14 6.14 18.56 45.42
N LEU A 15 6.71 18.64 46.62
CA LEU A 15 6.27 19.56 47.67
C LEU A 15 7.03 20.89 47.57
N ASP A 16 6.31 21.98 47.80
CA ASP A 16 6.93 23.28 48.07
C ASP A 16 7.69 23.26 49.41
N ASP A 17 8.58 24.23 49.63
CA ASP A 17 9.43 24.26 50.83
C ASP A 17 8.61 24.32 52.13
N ALA A 18 7.48 25.02 52.14
CA ALA A 18 6.63 25.14 53.33
C ALA A 18 5.91 23.82 53.67
N ALA A 19 5.44 23.07 52.68
CA ALA A 19 4.84 21.75 52.83
C ALA A 19 5.91 20.72 53.19
N ARG A 20 7.12 20.82 52.64
CA ARG A 20 8.25 19.96 52.98
C ARG A 20 8.59 20.06 54.46
N ILE A 21 8.82 21.27 54.98
CA ILE A 21 9.14 21.49 56.41
C ILE A 21 8.02 20.96 57.32
N ARG A 22 6.75 21.17 56.94
CA ARG A 22 5.61 20.63 57.69
C ARG A 22 5.57 19.10 57.70
N PHE A 23 5.92 18.48 56.57
CA PHE A 23 5.95 17.03 56.47
C PHE A 23 7.17 16.41 57.19
N GLU A 24 8.32 17.07 57.14
CA GLU A 24 9.52 16.66 57.90
C GLU A 24 9.25 16.66 59.41
N ARG A 25 8.61 17.71 59.94
CA ARG A 25 8.15 17.72 61.33
C ARG A 25 7.19 16.57 61.64
N HIS A 26 6.28 16.28 60.70
CA HIS A 26 5.36 15.16 60.85
C HIS A 26 6.07 13.79 60.89
N LEU A 27 7.19 13.60 60.18
CA LEU A 27 7.98 12.36 60.24
C LEU A 27 8.63 12.14 61.63
N GLU A 28 8.92 13.21 62.36
CA GLU A 28 9.42 13.13 63.73
C GLU A 28 8.34 12.60 64.69
N GLU A 29 7.09 12.99 64.48
CA GLU A 29 5.96 12.64 65.36
C GLU A 29 5.22 11.36 64.95
N CYS A 30 5.22 11.00 63.66
CA CYS A 30 4.42 9.90 63.13
C CYS A 30 5.27 8.64 62.83
N GLU A 31 5.09 7.62 63.66
CA GLU A 31 5.77 6.33 63.50
C GLU A 31 5.43 5.63 62.17
N ASP A 32 4.16 5.60 61.78
CA ASP A 32 3.71 4.96 60.53
C ASP A 32 4.41 5.53 59.29
N CYS A 33 4.50 6.86 59.19
CA CYS A 33 5.16 7.51 58.06
C CYS A 33 6.67 7.25 58.08
N ARG A 34 7.28 7.20 59.26
CA ARG A 34 8.71 6.88 59.42
C ARG A 34 9.03 5.44 59.02
N LEU A 35 8.19 4.49 59.42
CA LEU A 35 8.31 3.08 59.05
C LEU A 35 8.17 2.90 57.53
N ARG A 36 7.15 3.52 56.92
CA ARG A 36 6.97 3.50 55.46
C ARG A 36 8.18 4.06 54.71
N MET A 37 8.73 5.18 55.20
CA MET A 37 9.94 5.79 54.62
C MET A 37 11.15 4.86 54.73
N SER A 38 11.37 4.26 55.90
CA SER A 38 12.45 3.30 56.14
C SER A 38 12.35 2.07 55.22
N LEU A 39 11.16 1.49 55.09
CA LEU A 39 10.92 0.34 54.22
C LEU A 39 11.26 0.64 52.77
N LEU A 40 10.76 1.77 52.24
CA LEU A 40 11.05 2.17 50.86
C LEU A 40 12.55 2.47 50.65
N ASN A 41 13.19 3.16 51.60
CA ASN A 41 14.63 3.42 51.54
C ASN A 41 15.45 2.13 51.54
N ASN A 42 15.03 1.12 52.30
CA ASN A 42 15.65 -0.19 52.30
C ASN A 42 15.50 -0.90 50.95
N ILE A 43 14.32 -0.84 50.32
CA ILE A 43 14.11 -1.40 48.98
C ILE A 43 15.01 -0.70 47.96
N VAL A 44 15.04 0.63 47.96
CA VAL A 44 15.91 1.41 47.06
C VAL A 44 17.38 1.04 47.25
N ARG A 45 17.81 0.85 48.51
CA ARG A 45 19.17 0.39 48.82
C ARG A 45 19.43 -1.00 48.24
N ILE A 46 18.51 -1.95 48.42
CA ILE A 46 18.65 -3.32 47.87
C ILE A 46 18.78 -3.26 46.35
N ILE A 47 17.89 -2.53 45.66
CA ILE A 47 17.92 -2.39 44.20
C ILE A 47 19.23 -1.76 43.72
N ARG A 48 19.80 -0.81 44.47
CA ARG A 48 21.08 -0.18 44.11
C ARG A 48 22.28 -1.10 44.35
N THR A 49 22.24 -1.92 45.40
CA THR A 49 23.32 -2.84 45.74
C THR A 49 23.31 -4.09 44.86
N GLU A 50 22.14 -4.46 44.36
CA GLU A 50 22.02 -5.54 43.40
C GLU A 50 22.68 -5.09 42.09
N GLU A 51 23.87 -5.65 41.81
CA GLU A 51 24.49 -5.53 40.50
C GLU A 51 23.50 -6.08 39.49
N ILE A 52 22.83 -5.17 38.78
CA ILE A 52 22.11 -5.50 37.56
C ILE A 52 23.19 -5.95 36.59
N ARG A 53 23.56 -7.24 36.63
CA ARG A 53 24.30 -7.84 35.53
C ARG A 53 23.45 -7.55 34.31
N PRO A 54 23.95 -6.79 33.34
CA PRO A 54 23.23 -6.58 32.10
C PRO A 54 23.17 -7.95 31.44
N ARG A 55 22.10 -8.70 31.73
CA ARG A 55 21.73 -9.84 30.94
C ARG A 55 21.43 -9.26 29.58
N ASP A 56 22.19 -9.66 28.57
CA ASP A 56 22.02 -9.17 27.21
C ASP A 56 20.70 -9.71 26.64
N MET A 57 19.61 -9.11 27.11
CA MET A 57 18.25 -9.40 26.68
C MET A 57 18.08 -9.02 25.22
N SER A 58 18.86 -8.07 24.71
CA SER A 58 18.91 -7.70 23.29
C SER A 58 19.35 -8.90 22.45
N ALA A 59 20.45 -9.56 22.82
CA ALA A 59 20.89 -10.79 22.16
C ALA A 59 19.87 -11.92 22.32
N GLU A 60 19.27 -12.08 23.50
CA GLU A 60 18.26 -13.13 23.75
C GLU A 60 16.96 -12.91 22.95
N ILE A 61 16.50 -11.65 22.82
CA ILE A 61 15.33 -11.25 22.04
C ILE A 61 15.63 -11.37 20.54
N ALA A 62 16.77 -10.86 20.08
CA ALA A 62 17.20 -11.00 18.70
C ALA A 62 17.25 -12.48 18.30
N HIS A 63 17.87 -13.31 19.14
CA HIS A 63 17.93 -14.75 18.91
C HIS A 63 16.55 -15.40 18.84
N ARG A 64 15.60 -15.05 19.73
CA ARG A 64 14.22 -15.58 19.64
C ARG A 64 13.47 -15.10 18.39
N VAL A 65 13.59 -13.82 18.03
CA VAL A 65 12.91 -13.23 16.86
C VAL A 65 13.44 -13.82 15.56
N PHE A 66 14.77 -14.01 15.45
CA PHE A 66 15.38 -14.60 14.26
C PHE A 66 15.25 -16.13 14.21
N GLN A 67 15.12 -16.83 15.36
CA GLN A 67 14.82 -18.27 15.35
C GLN A 67 13.35 -18.59 15.05
N GLN A 68 12.41 -17.67 15.31
CA GLN A 68 11.00 -17.85 14.90
C GLN A 68 10.78 -17.70 13.38
N GLY A 69 11.78 -17.30 12.60
CA GLY A 69 11.65 -16.89 11.21
C GLY A 69 12.06 -17.91 10.14
N LYS A 70 11.50 -19.13 10.17
CA LYS A 70 11.23 -19.90 8.94
C LYS A 70 9.75 -19.82 8.55
N SER A 71 9.02 -18.82 9.03
CA SER A 71 7.67 -18.56 8.53
C SER A 71 7.74 -17.73 7.26
N TRP A 72 7.26 -18.33 6.18
CA TRP A 72 7.08 -17.72 4.87
C TRP A 72 6.26 -16.40 4.90
N ASP A 73 5.60 -16.12 6.02
CA ASP A 73 4.78 -14.93 6.24
C ASP A 73 5.56 -13.62 6.11
N VAL A 74 6.86 -13.57 6.47
CA VAL A 74 7.66 -12.34 6.37
C VAL A 74 7.98 -12.01 4.90
N LEU A 75 8.12 -13.02 4.05
CA LEU A 75 8.31 -12.85 2.60
C LEU A 75 7.01 -12.37 1.94
N ILE A 76 5.87 -12.93 2.35
CA ILE A 76 4.56 -12.51 1.81
C ILE A 76 4.22 -11.08 2.25
N ILE A 77 4.49 -10.71 3.50
CA ILE A 77 4.21 -9.37 4.03
C ILE A 77 5.15 -8.30 3.44
N SER A 78 6.41 -8.65 3.14
CA SER A 78 7.32 -7.72 2.45
C SER A 78 7.01 -7.57 0.95
N LEU A 79 6.49 -8.62 0.30
CA LEU A 79 6.00 -8.57 -1.07
C LEU A 79 4.69 -7.76 -1.21
N LEU A 80 3.86 -7.71 -0.16
CA LEU A 80 2.63 -6.92 -0.11
C LEU A 80 2.83 -5.43 0.25
N ARG A 81 4.06 -5.01 0.57
CA ARG A 81 4.37 -3.64 1.01
C ARG A 81 4.45 -2.56 -0.09
N PRO A 82 4.55 -2.81 -1.41
CA PRO A 82 4.37 -1.77 -2.41
C PRO A 82 2.88 -1.61 -2.78
N GLY A 83 2.02 -1.49 -1.76
CA GLY A 83 0.56 -1.43 -1.89
C GLY A 83 0.02 -0.40 -2.90
N PRO A 84 0.53 0.84 -3.00
CA PRO A 84 0.01 1.81 -3.98
C PRO A 84 0.60 1.65 -5.38
N ALA A 85 1.84 1.15 -5.50
CA ALA A 85 2.53 1.10 -6.79
C ALA A 85 2.02 -0.05 -7.68
N ILE A 86 1.76 -1.22 -7.11
CA ILE A 86 1.21 -2.36 -7.86
C ILE A 86 -0.24 -2.09 -8.27
N ALA A 87 -1.04 -1.49 -7.38
CA ALA A 87 -2.41 -1.11 -7.71
C ALA A 87 -2.45 -0.09 -8.87
N ALA A 88 -1.55 0.90 -8.87
CA ALA A 88 -1.43 1.86 -9.96
C ALA A 88 -1.02 1.20 -11.29
N LEU A 89 -0.05 0.26 -11.26
CA LEU A 89 0.35 -0.52 -12.44
C LEU A 89 -0.80 -1.38 -12.98
N ALA A 90 -1.53 -2.08 -12.11
CA ALA A 90 -2.67 -2.89 -12.52
C ALA A 90 -3.77 -2.04 -13.17
N MET A 91 -4.07 -0.87 -12.60
CA MET A 91 -5.00 0.10 -13.20
C MET A 91 -4.50 0.59 -14.56
N PHE A 92 -3.21 0.90 -14.69
CA PHE A 92 -2.64 1.36 -15.95
C PHE A 92 -2.75 0.28 -17.04
N VAL A 93 -2.46 -0.98 -16.71
CA VAL A 93 -2.63 -2.12 -17.64
C VAL A 93 -4.10 -2.32 -18.02
N ALA A 94 -5.03 -2.20 -17.07
CA ALA A 94 -6.46 -2.34 -17.35
C ALA A 94 -6.98 -1.21 -18.26
N ILE A 95 -6.58 0.03 -18.00
CA ILE A 95 -6.91 1.20 -18.84
C ILE A 95 -6.31 1.02 -20.24
N PHE A 96 -5.05 0.61 -20.33
CA PHE A 96 -4.38 0.41 -21.62
C PHE A 96 -5.04 -0.71 -22.43
N SER A 97 -5.38 -1.84 -21.80
CA SER A 97 -6.09 -2.96 -22.43
C SER A 97 -7.45 -2.54 -22.97
N THR A 98 -8.24 -1.79 -22.19
CA THR A 98 -9.56 -1.30 -22.63
C THR A 98 -9.46 -0.27 -23.75
N LEU A 99 -8.47 0.63 -23.71
CA LEU A 99 -8.21 1.59 -24.80
C LEU A 99 -7.81 0.89 -26.11
N TRP A 100 -7.00 -0.16 -26.03
CA TRP A 100 -6.63 -0.97 -27.19
C TRP A 100 -7.83 -1.70 -27.80
N MET A 101 -8.70 -2.27 -26.97
CA MET A 101 -9.89 -2.97 -27.48
C MET A 101 -10.90 -2.03 -28.16
N ILE A 102 -11.03 -0.79 -27.66
CA ILE A 102 -11.92 0.22 -28.25
C ILE A 102 -11.35 0.76 -29.57
N THR A 103 -10.04 0.89 -29.69
CA THR A 103 -9.40 1.39 -30.93
C THR A 103 -9.44 0.35 -32.05
N ASP A 104 -9.18 -0.91 -31.75
CA ASP A 104 -9.25 -2.01 -32.73
C ASP A 104 -10.67 -2.25 -33.26
N SER A 105 -11.68 -2.17 -32.38
CA SER A 105 -13.09 -2.27 -32.80
C SER A 105 -13.56 -1.07 -33.64
N ARG A 106 -13.02 0.14 -33.42
CA ARG A 106 -13.33 1.30 -34.28
C ARG A 106 -12.67 1.20 -35.65
N GLN A 107 -11.43 0.71 -35.71
CA GLN A 107 -10.67 0.61 -36.94
C GLN A 107 -11.19 -0.53 -37.84
N SER A 108 -11.56 -1.68 -37.27
CA SER A 108 -12.18 -2.77 -38.03
C SER A 108 -13.54 -2.38 -38.63
N ASN A 109 -14.37 -1.63 -37.91
CA ASN A 109 -15.67 -1.18 -38.41
C ASN A 109 -15.55 -0.14 -39.53
N THR A 110 -14.59 0.78 -39.44
CA THR A 110 -14.36 1.81 -40.49
C THR A 110 -13.78 1.21 -41.76
N VAL A 111 -12.79 0.33 -41.64
CA VAL A 111 -12.23 -0.40 -42.77
C VAL A 111 -13.29 -1.27 -43.42
N ARG A 112 -14.09 -2.00 -42.64
CA ARG A 112 -15.20 -2.82 -43.19
C ARG A 112 -16.22 -1.99 -43.95
N TYR A 113 -16.60 -0.81 -43.44
CA TYR A 113 -17.54 0.08 -44.12
C TYR A 113 -16.97 0.63 -45.43
N GLU A 114 -15.68 0.99 -45.47
CA GLU A 114 -15.04 1.43 -46.72
C GLU A 114 -14.90 0.30 -47.74
N TYR A 115 -14.63 -0.94 -47.30
CA TYR A 115 -14.61 -2.11 -48.18
C TYR A 115 -16.00 -2.41 -48.76
N GLU A 116 -17.04 -2.42 -47.94
CA GLU A 116 -18.42 -2.64 -48.42
C GLU A 116 -18.83 -1.54 -49.41
N ARG A 117 -18.46 -0.28 -49.14
CA ARG A 117 -18.71 0.85 -50.06
C ARG A 117 -17.96 0.72 -51.39
N LEU A 118 -16.69 0.32 -51.37
CA LEU A 118 -15.90 0.13 -52.59
C LEU A 118 -16.40 -1.04 -53.44
N ILE A 119 -16.93 -2.09 -52.80
CA ILE A 119 -17.55 -3.22 -53.50
C ILE A 119 -18.85 -2.77 -54.17
N GLU A 120 -19.73 -2.05 -53.47
CA GLU A 120 -20.96 -1.51 -54.07
C GLU A 120 -20.66 -0.56 -55.24
N GLU A 121 -19.65 0.30 -55.10
CA GLU A 121 -19.25 1.22 -56.16
C GLU A 121 -18.69 0.44 -57.37
N ALA A 122 -17.84 -0.57 -57.16
CA ALA A 122 -17.35 -1.42 -58.23
C ALA A 122 -18.46 -2.22 -58.94
N ASP A 123 -19.45 -2.72 -58.19
CA ASP A 123 -20.57 -3.48 -58.75
C ASP A 123 -21.51 -2.58 -59.56
N SER A 124 -21.73 -1.33 -59.11
CA SER A 124 -22.49 -0.33 -59.87
C SER A 124 -21.78 0.09 -61.16
N ILE A 125 -20.45 0.23 -61.14
CA ILE A 125 -19.63 0.55 -62.31
C ILE A 125 -19.61 -0.64 -63.29
N SER A 126 -19.53 -1.87 -62.79
CA SER A 126 -19.56 -3.07 -63.64
C SER A 126 -20.92 -3.22 -64.35
N LEU A 127 -22.03 -3.02 -63.63
CA LEU A 127 -23.38 -3.05 -64.19
C LEU A 127 -23.62 -1.94 -65.22
N SER A 128 -23.13 -0.73 -64.96
CA SER A 128 -23.22 0.37 -65.94
C SER A 128 -22.39 0.10 -67.20
N ARG A 129 -21.17 -0.45 -67.06
CA ARG A 129 -20.35 -0.88 -68.20
C ARG A 129 -20.97 -2.06 -68.97
N VAL A 130 -21.57 -3.03 -68.30
CA VAL A 130 -22.27 -4.13 -68.96
C VAL A 130 -23.54 -3.64 -69.68
N ALA A 131 -24.23 -2.64 -69.12
CA ALA A 131 -25.36 -1.98 -69.80
C ALA A 131 -24.91 -1.12 -71.00
N GLU A 132 -23.70 -0.55 -70.97
CA GLU A 132 -23.12 0.21 -72.08
C GLU A 132 -22.52 -0.71 -73.18
N VAL A 133 -22.03 -1.90 -72.81
CA VAL A 133 -21.62 -2.99 -73.72
C VAL A 133 -22.84 -3.81 -74.23
N GLY A 134 -24.04 -3.22 -74.20
CA GLY A 134 -25.25 -3.74 -74.82
C GLY A 134 -25.39 -3.42 -76.32
N SER A 135 -24.28 -3.12 -77.01
CA SER A 135 -24.22 -2.98 -78.46
C SER A 135 -23.38 -4.12 -79.03
N ASP A 136 -24.05 -5.23 -79.36
CA ASP A 136 -23.46 -6.46 -79.93
C ASP A 136 -22.60 -6.25 -81.19
N ALA A 137 -22.61 -5.05 -81.78
CA ALA A 137 -21.81 -4.72 -82.95
C ALA A 137 -20.32 -4.41 -82.62
N GLU A 138 -20.00 -3.89 -81.43
CA GLU A 138 -18.62 -3.50 -81.10
C GLU A 138 -17.77 -4.69 -80.60
N LEU A 139 -18.41 -5.71 -80.02
CA LEU A 139 -17.73 -6.89 -79.48
C LEU A 139 -17.13 -7.78 -80.58
N VAL A 140 -17.77 -7.83 -81.76
CA VAL A 140 -17.28 -8.55 -82.94
C VAL A 140 -16.04 -7.88 -83.54
N ILE A 141 -16.04 -6.54 -83.62
CA ILE A 141 -14.90 -5.77 -84.16
C ILE A 141 -13.66 -5.92 -83.25
N TRP A 142 -13.86 -5.96 -81.93
CA TRP A 142 -12.76 -6.14 -80.99
C TRP A 142 -12.17 -7.56 -81.04
N LEU A 143 -13.00 -8.59 -81.23
CA LEU A 143 -12.55 -9.97 -81.37
C LEU A 143 -11.78 -10.22 -82.69
N GLU A 144 -12.13 -9.54 -83.78
CA GLU A 144 -11.39 -9.63 -85.05
C GLU A 144 -10.06 -8.85 -85.02
N GLY A 145 -9.96 -7.78 -84.24
CA GLY A 145 -8.74 -6.96 -84.15
C GLY A 145 -7.60 -7.60 -83.33
N VAL A 146 -7.88 -8.60 -82.50
CA VAL A 146 -6.90 -9.24 -81.59
C VAL A 146 -6.21 -10.46 -82.24
N SER A 147 -6.62 -10.89 -83.43
CA SER A 147 -6.05 -12.07 -84.11
C SER A 147 -4.98 -11.76 -85.19
N GLN A 148 -4.32 -10.61 -85.15
CA GLN A 148 -3.13 -10.33 -85.98
C GLN A 148 -1.90 -9.97 -85.13
#